data_AF-A0A4V6HYK0-F1
#
_entry.id   AF-A0A4V6HYK0-F1
#
_cell.length_a   1.000
_cell.length_b   1.000
_cell.length_c   1.000
_cell.angle_alpha   90.00
_cell.angle_beta   90.00
_cell.angle_gamma   90.00
#
_symmetry.space_group_name_H-M   'P 1'
#
loop_
_entity.id
_entity.type
_entity.pdbx_description
1 polymer ?
#
loop_
_entity_poly.entity_id
_entity_poly.type
_entity_poly.pdbx_seq_one_letter_code
_entity_poly.pdbx_strand_id
1 'polypeptide(L)'
;MKGRATRKGFYMIYAVFLIVSVGIVCTFFLRHSFNLSHSQSNIHAKIQLNLYAQSLKSMLILCIKERDIATCAHQEFIFESNYHFYTALTALDSQNILLDISGEVTHPASTNKLRITRRYILLDSIKTPDAP
;
A
#
# COMPACT_ATOMS: atom_id res chain seq x y z
N MET A 1 36.26 -32.62 51.01
CA MET A 1 35.05 -31.90 50.52
C MET A 1 35.35 -31.01 49.30
N LYS A 2 35.96 -31.54 48.23
CA LYS A 2 36.44 -30.75 47.07
C LYS A 2 35.46 -30.64 45.89
N GLY A 3 34.27 -31.26 45.96
CA GLY A 3 33.33 -31.37 44.83
C GLY A 3 32.10 -30.45 44.85
N ARG A 4 31.94 -29.54 45.83
CA ARG A 4 30.77 -28.63 45.91
C ARG A 4 30.96 -27.33 45.13
N ALA A 5 32.18 -26.80 45.08
CA ALA A 5 32.48 -25.54 44.37
C ALA A 5 32.36 -25.69 42.85
N THR A 6 32.83 -26.81 42.30
CA THR A 6 32.72 -27.13 40.88
C THR A 6 31.26 -27.25 40.43
N ARG A 7 30.40 -27.93 41.18
CA ARG A 7 28.96 -28.07 40.85
C ARG A 7 28.25 -26.71 40.77
N LYS A 8 28.51 -25.77 41.69
CA LYS A 8 27.91 -24.43 41.64
C LYS A 8 28.36 -23.62 40.42
N GLY A 9 29.63 -23.74 40.03
CA GLY A 9 30.16 -23.11 38.81
C GLY A 9 29.47 -23.61 37.54
N PHE A 10 29.24 -24.93 37.44
CA PHE A 10 28.50 -25.50 36.30
C PHE A 10 27.06 -24.95 36.22
N TYR A 11 26.32 -24.89 37.33
CA TYR A 11 24.96 -24.33 37.32
C TYR A 11 24.91 -22.85 36.91
N MET A 12 25.88 -22.04 37.35
CA MET A 12 26.03 -20.65 36.92
C MET A 12 26.23 -20.53 35.41
N ILE A 13 27.12 -21.35 34.84
CA ILE A 13 27.38 -21.37 33.40
C ILE A 13 26.10 -21.77 32.63
N TYR A 14 25.41 -22.82 33.06
CA TYR A 14 24.14 -23.22 32.44
C TYR A 14 23.06 -22.12 32.52
N ALA A 15 22.94 -21.43 33.65
CA ALA A 15 21.98 -20.33 33.81
C ALA A 15 22.29 -19.17 32.86
N VAL A 16 23.56 -18.78 32.73
CA VAL A 16 23.99 -17.74 31.78
C VAL A 16 23.71 -18.15 30.34
N PHE A 17 24.06 -19.39 29.95
CA PHE A 17 23.76 -19.90 28.62
C PHE A 17 22.26 -19.93 28.31
N LEU A 18 21.43 -20.28 29.29
CA LEU A 18 19.98 -20.30 29.15
C LEU A 18 19.42 -18.88 28.98
N ILE A 19 19.87 -17.92 29.78
CA ILE A 19 19.44 -16.52 29.66
C ILE A 19 19.86 -15.95 28.30
N VAL A 20 21.09 -16.21 27.86
CA VAL A 20 21.59 -15.74 26.56
C VAL A 20 20.83 -16.39 25.41
N SER A 21 20.58 -17.70 25.46
CA SER A 21 19.84 -18.40 24.41
C SER A 21 18.40 -17.91 24.30
N VAL A 22 17.71 -17.72 25.43
CA VAL A 22 16.36 -17.14 25.46
C VAL A 22 16.38 -15.71 24.93
N GLY A 23 17.35 -14.88 25.34
CA GLY A 23 17.48 -13.51 24.86
C GLY A 23 17.68 -13.43 23.33
N ILE A 24 18.50 -14.32 22.77
CA ILE A 24 18.72 -14.40 21.32
C ILE A 24 17.42 -14.81 20.60
N VAL A 25 16.74 -15.85 21.09
CA VAL A 25 15.48 -16.32 20.49
C VAL A 25 14.40 -15.24 20.53
N CYS A 26 14.22 -14.56 21.67
CA CYS A 26 13.26 -13.47 21.81
C CYS A 26 13.59 -12.30 20.85
N THR A 27 14.86 -11.89 20.77
CA THR A 27 15.28 -10.80 19.88
C THR A 27 15.06 -11.17 18.42
N PHE A 28 15.38 -12.40 18.04
CA PHE A 28 15.13 -12.90 16.68
C PHE A 28 13.64 -12.93 16.36
N PHE A 29 12.82 -13.43 17.28
CA PHE A 29 11.36 -13.51 17.11
C PHE A 29 10.74 -12.12 16.94
N LEU A 30 11.11 -11.17 17.79
CA LEU A 30 10.62 -9.78 17.69
C LEU A 30 11.01 -9.14 16.36
N ARG A 31 12.28 -9.30 15.95
CA ARG A 31 12.76 -8.76 14.67
C ARG A 31 12.05 -9.38 13.48
N HIS A 32 11.84 -10.70 13.50
CA HIS A 32 11.15 -11.40 12.44
C HIS A 32 9.68 -10.99 12.34
N SER A 33 8.99 -10.93 13.49
CA SER A 33 7.59 -10.49 13.57
C SER A 33 7.41 -9.06 13.06
N PHE A 34 8.29 -8.13 13.46
CA PHE A 34 8.27 -6.75 12.98
C PHE A 34 8.43 -6.67 11.46
N ASN A 35 9.42 -7.38 10.90
CA ASN A 35 9.66 -7.38 9.45
C ASN A 35 8.49 -7.97 8.66
N LEU A 36 7.89 -9.06 9.15
CA LEU A 36 6.70 -9.66 8.53
C LEU A 36 5.52 -8.69 8.54
N SER A 37 5.23 -8.08 9.70
CA SER A 37 4.14 -7.12 9.84
C SER A 37 4.33 -5.92 8.92
N HIS A 38 5.55 -5.37 8.87
CA HIS A 38 5.88 -4.24 8.00
C HIS A 38 5.74 -4.62 6.51
N SER A 39 6.19 -5.80 6.12
CA SER A 39 6.06 -6.29 4.74
C SER A 39 4.60 -6.50 4.35
N GLN A 40 3.80 -7.15 5.20
CA GLN A 40 2.38 -7.36 4.94
C GLN A 40 1.62 -6.04 4.83
N SER A 41 1.87 -5.07 5.74
CA SER A 41 1.21 -3.76 5.69
C SER A 41 1.53 -3.01 4.39
N ASN A 42 2.78 -3.03 3.93
CA ASN A 42 3.16 -2.46 2.63
C ASN A 42 2.43 -3.14 1.46
N ILE A 43 2.33 -4.47 1.48
CA ILE A 43 1.63 -5.23 0.45
C ILE A 43 0.14 -4.87 0.44
N HIS A 44 -0.51 -4.85 1.60
CA HIS A 44 -1.91 -4.49 1.74
C HIS A 44 -2.18 -3.06 1.25
N ALA A 45 -1.38 -2.08 1.67
CA ALA A 45 -1.52 -0.70 1.23
C ALA A 45 -1.35 -0.56 -0.29
N LYS A 46 -0.39 -1.28 -0.89
CA LYS A 46 -0.18 -1.29 -2.34
C LYS A 46 -1.34 -1.94 -3.10
N ILE A 47 -1.92 -3.02 -2.57
CA ILE A 47 -3.11 -3.65 -3.16
C ILE A 47 -4.29 -2.69 -3.09
N GLN A 48 -4.52 -2.08 -1.92
CA GLN A 48 -5.61 -1.14 -1.72
C GLN A 48 -5.50 0.10 -2.62
N LEU A 49 -4.29 0.66 -2.78
CA LEU A 49 -4.01 1.70 -3.76
C LEU A 49 -4.43 1.28 -5.18
N ASN A 50 -4.05 0.07 -5.61
CA ASN A 50 -4.42 -0.41 -6.95
C ASN A 50 -5.93 -0.61 -7.12
N LEU A 51 -6.61 -1.13 -6.09
CA LEU A 51 -8.06 -1.31 -6.11
C LEU A 51 -8.79 0.04 -6.22
N TYR A 52 -8.34 1.05 -5.47
CA TYR A 52 -8.89 2.40 -5.58
C TYR A 52 -8.63 3.02 -6.94
N ALA A 53 -7.42 2.90 -7.49
CA ALA A 53 -7.14 3.39 -8.85
C ALA A 53 -8.04 2.72 -9.90
N GLN A 54 -8.30 1.42 -9.76
CA GLN A 54 -9.20 0.70 -10.66
C GLN A 54 -10.66 1.13 -10.51
N SER A 55 -11.11 1.38 -9.27
CA SER A 55 -12.44 1.93 -9.00
C SER A 55 -12.61 3.34 -9.58
N LEU A 56 -11.61 4.21 -9.40
CA LEU A 56 -11.58 5.57 -9.94
C LEU A 56 -11.63 5.59 -11.46
N LYS A 57 -10.92 4.68 -12.13
CA LYS A 57 -11.04 4.54 -13.58
C LYS A 57 -12.49 4.33 -14.01
N SER A 58 -13.19 3.40 -13.38
CA SER A 58 -14.60 3.12 -13.71
C SER A 58 -15.50 4.32 -13.41
N MET A 59 -15.27 5.01 -12.30
CA MET A 59 -16.02 6.21 -11.91
C MET A 59 -15.83 7.36 -12.89
N LEU A 60 -14.59 7.60 -13.35
CA LEU A 60 -14.27 8.62 -14.34
C LEU A 60 -14.84 8.29 -15.72
N ILE A 61 -14.84 7.01 -16.12
CA ILE A 61 -15.51 6.58 -17.35
C ILE A 61 -17.01 6.92 -17.27
N LEU A 62 -17.66 6.70 -16.12
CA LEU A 62 -19.05 7.09 -15.93
C LEU A 62 -19.22 8.62 -15.94
N CYS A 63 -18.31 9.38 -15.32
CA CYS A 63 -18.32 10.84 -15.35
C CYS A 63 -18.28 11.37 -16.79
N ILE A 64 -17.40 10.83 -17.65
CA ILE A 64 -17.29 11.21 -19.07
C ILE A 64 -18.54 10.79 -19.88
N LYS A 65 -19.23 9.72 -19.48
CA LYS A 65 -20.48 9.31 -20.12
C LYS A 65 -21.64 10.24 -19.79
N GLU A 66 -21.73 10.68 -18.54
CA GLU A 66 -22.85 11.48 -18.04
C GLU A 66 -22.63 12.99 -18.25
N ARG A 67 -21.36 13.43 -18.25
CA ARG A 67 -20.94 14.83 -18.35
C ARG A 67 -19.81 15.00 -19.36
N ASP A 68 -19.41 16.24 -19.61
CA ASP A 68 -18.33 16.54 -20.54
C ASP A 68 -16.93 16.40 -19.91
N ILE A 69 -15.93 16.12 -20.74
CA ILE A 69 -14.52 15.92 -20.35
C ILE A 69 -14.01 17.11 -19.55
N ALA A 70 -14.37 18.34 -19.92
CA ALA A 70 -13.95 19.55 -19.23
C ALA A 70 -14.35 19.57 -17.74
N THR A 71 -15.50 19.01 -17.40
CA THR A 71 -15.97 18.93 -16.01
C THR A 71 -15.36 17.78 -15.21
N CYS A 72 -14.95 16.71 -15.89
CA CYS A 72 -14.29 15.56 -15.26
C CYS A 72 -12.75 15.66 -15.31
N ALA A 73 -12.22 16.74 -15.89
CA ALA A 73 -10.81 16.85 -16.27
C ALA A 73 -9.86 16.68 -15.10
N HIS A 74 -10.17 17.27 -13.94
CA HIS A 74 -9.33 17.21 -12.75
C HIS A 74 -10.21 16.93 -11.55
N GLN A 75 -9.93 15.84 -10.86
CA GLN A 75 -10.66 15.46 -9.65
C GLN A 75 -9.69 14.98 -8.59
N GLU A 76 -9.95 15.40 -7.37
CA GLU A 76 -9.23 14.96 -6.19
C GLU A 76 -10.18 14.13 -5.32
N PHE A 77 -9.70 12.98 -4.87
CA PHE A 77 -10.45 12.07 -4.03
C PHE A 77 -9.65 11.76 -2.78
N ILE A 78 -10.31 11.83 -1.64
CA ILE A 78 -9.75 11.44 -0.35
C ILE A 78 -10.59 10.30 0.16
N PHE A 79 -10.01 9.10 0.20
CA PHE A 79 -10.65 7.92 0.78
C PHE A 79 -10.26 7.76 2.25
N GLU A 80 -10.94 6.84 2.92
CA GLU A 80 -10.65 6.47 4.31
C GLU A 80 -9.16 6.17 4.52
N SER A 81 -8.66 6.42 5.74
CA SER A 81 -7.25 6.21 6.10
C SER A 81 -6.24 7.06 5.29
N ASN A 82 -6.64 8.26 4.85
CA ASN A 82 -5.78 9.25 4.17
C ASN A 82 -5.17 8.73 2.87
N TYR A 83 -5.96 8.00 2.08
CA TYR A 83 -5.60 7.67 0.71
C TYR A 83 -5.99 8.83 -0.20
N HIS A 84 -5.00 9.55 -0.70
CA HIS A 84 -5.20 10.71 -1.56
C HIS A 84 -5.01 10.30 -3.02
N PHE A 85 -5.96 10.67 -3.86
CA PHE A 85 -5.90 10.42 -5.28
C PHE A 85 -6.15 11.70 -6.06
N TYR A 86 -5.37 11.87 -7.12
CA TYR A 86 -5.49 12.92 -8.10
C TYR A 86 -5.67 12.28 -9.47
N THR A 87 -6.67 12.73 -10.20
CA THR A 87 -6.94 12.25 -11.56
C THR A 87 -6.91 13.40 -12.55
N ALA A 88 -6.30 13.16 -13.70
CA ALA A 88 -6.25 14.10 -14.81
C ALA A 88 -6.71 13.42 -16.11
N LEU A 89 -7.67 14.02 -16.80
CA LEU A 89 -8.06 13.65 -18.15
C LEU A 89 -7.50 14.68 -19.14
N THR A 90 -6.81 14.19 -20.16
CA THR A 90 -6.27 15.03 -21.24
C THR A 90 -6.76 14.49 -22.58
N ALA A 91 -7.47 15.30 -23.35
CA ALA A 91 -7.82 14.95 -24.72
C ALA A 91 -6.54 14.94 -25.58
N LEU A 92 -6.23 13.80 -26.21
CA LEU A 92 -5.10 13.65 -27.12
C LEU A 92 -5.51 14.02 -28.55
N ASP A 93 -6.67 13.54 -28.96
CA ASP A 93 -7.31 13.82 -30.24
C ASP A 93 -8.84 13.73 -30.09
N SER A 94 -9.58 13.73 -31.20
CA SER A 94 -11.05 13.67 -31.19
C SER A 94 -11.63 12.32 -30.76
N GLN A 95 -10.80 11.28 -30.57
CA GLN A 95 -11.25 9.93 -30.25
C GLN A 95 -10.49 9.28 -29.08
N ASN A 96 -9.43 9.90 -28.58
CA ASN A 96 -8.55 9.36 -27.56
C ASN A 96 -8.43 10.34 -26.40
N ILE A 97 -8.70 9.82 -25.21
CA ILE A 97 -8.59 10.56 -23.95
C ILE A 97 -7.55 9.84 -23.09
N LEU A 98 -6.53 10.57 -22.65
CA LEU A 98 -5.56 10.11 -21.69
C LEU A 98 -6.14 10.27 -20.28
N LEU A 99 -6.18 9.19 -19.51
CA LEU A 99 -6.53 9.20 -18.10
C LEU A 99 -5.30 8.88 -17.26
N ASP A 100 -4.85 9.86 -16.49
CA ASP A 100 -3.81 9.72 -15.48
C ASP A 100 -4.43 9.68 -14.09
N ILE A 101 -4.12 8.63 -13.33
CA ILE A 101 -4.53 8.43 -11.93
C ILE A 101 -3.27 8.32 -11.09
N SER A 102 -3.09 9.25 -10.16
CA SER A 102 -2.02 9.23 -9.18
C SER A 102 -2.60 9.08 -7.79
N GLY A 103 -2.03 8.18 -6.98
CA GLY A 103 -2.49 7.93 -5.63
C GLY A 103 -1.33 7.89 -4.66
N GLU A 104 -1.53 8.40 -3.45
CA GLU A 104 -0.57 8.28 -2.35
C GLU A 104 -1.22 7.95 -1.00
N VAL A 105 -0.49 7.20 -0.18
CA VAL A 105 -0.85 6.92 1.21
C VAL A 105 0.40 6.93 2.08
N THR A 106 0.27 7.42 3.31
CA THR A 106 1.34 7.34 4.31
C THR A 106 1.24 6.00 5.04
N HIS A 107 2.33 5.26 5.10
CA HIS A 107 2.34 3.94 5.74
C HIS A 107 2.02 4.08 7.26
N PRO A 108 1.15 3.25 7.86
CA PRO A 108 0.78 3.42 9.27
C PRO A 108 1.95 3.18 10.23
N ALA A 109 2.90 2.31 9.86
CA ALA A 109 4.10 2.01 10.66
C ALA A 109 5.38 2.74 10.18
N SER A 110 5.29 3.70 9.26
CA SER A 110 6.46 4.41 8.73
C SER A 110 6.11 5.79 8.17
N THR A 111 7.04 6.74 8.22
CA THR A 111 6.88 8.05 7.57
C THR A 111 6.96 7.99 6.04
N ASN A 112 7.23 6.81 5.47
CA ASN A 112 7.33 6.63 4.03
C ASN A 112 5.95 6.71 3.37
N LYS A 113 5.88 7.48 2.28
CA LYS A 113 4.72 7.54 1.40
C LYS A 113 4.82 6.47 0.33
N LEU A 114 3.78 5.65 0.22
CA LEU A 114 3.57 4.73 -0.89
C LEU A 114 2.80 5.47 -1.98
N ARG A 115 3.27 5.34 -3.22
CA ARG A 115 2.70 6.03 -4.38
C ARG A 115 2.43 5.06 -5.50
N ILE A 116 1.36 5.32 -6.25
CA ILE A 116 1.09 4.68 -7.53
C ILE A 116 0.71 5.73 -8.57
N THR A 117 1.11 5.48 -9.80
CA THR A 117 0.62 6.22 -10.97
C THR A 117 0.20 5.21 -12.02
N ARG A 118 -1.01 5.39 -12.55
CA ARG A 118 -1.58 4.57 -13.61
C ARG A 118 -2.06 5.49 -14.72
N ARG A 119 -1.70 5.13 -15.94
CA ARG A 119 -2.05 5.85 -17.16
C ARG A 119 -2.86 4.91 -18.04
N TYR A 120 -3.99 5.39 -18.53
CA TYR A 120 -4.88 4.66 -19.42
C TYR A 120 -5.19 5.52 -20.64
N ILE A 121 -5.34 4.88 -21.80
CA ILE A 121 -5.89 5.51 -22.99
C ILE A 121 -7.32 5.01 -23.11
N LEU A 122 -8.27 5.94 -23.10
CA LEU A 122 -9.69 5.70 -23.27
C LEU A 122 -10.08 6.09 -24.69
N LEU A 123 -10.89 5.26 -25.34
CA LEU A 123 -11.47 5.54 -26.65
C LEU A 123 -12.81 6.26 -26.46
N ASP A 124 -13.04 7.36 -27.18
CA ASP A 124 -14.26 8.19 -27.10
C ASP A 124 -15.50 7.50 -27.68
N SER A 125 -15.33 6.32 -28.32
CA SER A 125 -16.44 5.44 -28.72
C SER A 125 -17.26 4.90 -27.54
N ILE A 126 -16.89 5.26 -26.31
CA ILE A 126 -17.66 5.04 -25.09
C ILE A 126 -18.96 5.87 -25.08
N LYS A 127 -19.07 6.88 -25.95
CA LYS A 127 -20.30 7.62 -26.26
C LYS A 127 -21.15 6.81 -27.25
N THR A 128 -21.81 5.73 -26.81
CA THR A 128 -22.86 5.12 -27.65
C THR A 128 -24.07 6.06 -27.68
N PRO A 129 -24.56 6.44 -28.87
CA PRO A 129 -25.83 7.14 -29.01
C PRO A 129 -27.00 6.15 -28.87
N ASP A 130 -28.19 6.72 -28.68
CA ASP A 130 -29.52 6.11 -28.81
C ASP A 130 -30.16 5.62 -27.49
N ALA A 131 -30.77 6.57 -26.78
CA ALA A 131 -32.07 6.33 -26.15
C ALA A 131 -33.15 6.89 -27.10
N PRO A 132 -34.32 6.23 -27.20
CA PRO A 132 -35.33 6.42 -28.25
C PRO A 132 -36.00 7.81 -28.27
#